data_AF-A0A523FXU7-F1
#
_entry.id   AF-A0A523FXU7-F1
#
_cell.length_a   1.000
_cell.length_b   1.000
_cell.length_c   1.000
_cell.angle_alpha   90.00
_cell.angle_beta   90.00
_cell.angle_gamma   90.00
#
_symmetry.space_group_name_H-M   'P 1'
#
loop_
_entity.id
_entity.type
_entity.pdbx_description
1 polymer ?
#
loop_
_entity_poly.entity_id
_entity_poly.type
_entity_poly.pdbx_seq_one_letter_code
_entity_poly.pdbx_strand_id
1 'polypeptide(L)'
;KGHYHVLGGVLSALDGVRPEDLNIDSLVERARNAQVKEVILANNATVEGQTTAHYITDRLENCHVMVSRLAHGVPVGGELDYLDDGTLAAAIKSRRPF
;
A
#
# COMPACT_ATOMS: atom_id res chain seq x y z
N LYS A 1 -18.02 -5.31 0.79
CA LYS A 1 -17.52 -5.14 2.19
C LYS A 1 -16.31 -6.05 2.34
N GLY A 2 -15.18 -5.55 2.85
CA GLY A 2 -13.92 -6.30 2.97
C GLY A 2 -13.49 -6.51 4.42
N HIS A 3 -12.29 -7.08 4.60
CA HIS A 3 -11.67 -7.27 5.90
C HIS A 3 -10.38 -6.45 6.01
N TYR A 4 -9.99 -6.11 7.23
CA TYR A 4 -8.75 -5.41 7.50
C TYR A 4 -7.65 -6.36 7.96
N HIS A 5 -6.42 -5.94 7.73
CA HIS A 5 -5.22 -6.52 8.29
C HIS A 5 -4.34 -5.38 8.79
N VAL A 6 -3.92 -5.42 10.05
CA VAL A 6 -3.12 -4.36 10.67
C VAL A 6 -1.69 -4.85 10.81
N LEU A 7 -0.76 -4.22 10.08
CA LEU A 7 0.65 -4.60 10.03
C LEU A 7 1.40 -4.32 11.35
N GLY A 8 0.90 -3.38 12.16
CA GLY A 8 1.57 -2.95 13.40
C GLY A 8 2.63 -1.85 13.20
N GLY A 9 2.84 -1.40 11.96
CA GLY A 9 3.83 -0.37 11.64
C GLY A 9 4.22 -0.37 10.17
N VAL A 10 5.38 0.21 9.89
CA VAL A 10 6.05 0.22 8.58
C VAL A 10 7.51 -0.18 8.76
N LEU A 11 8.13 -0.71 7.71
CA LEU A 11 9.56 -0.98 7.69
C LEU A 11 10.32 0.33 7.83
N SER A 12 11.28 0.37 8.75
CA SER A 12 12.12 1.55 8.98
C SER A 12 13.54 1.13 9.29
N ALA A 13 14.47 1.40 8.38
CA ALA A 13 15.89 1.17 8.63
C ALA A 13 16.45 2.12 9.69
N LEU A 14 15.86 3.32 9.81
CA LEU A 14 16.27 4.34 10.78
C LEU A 14 15.87 3.96 12.20
N ASP A 15 14.64 3.45 12.37
CA ASP A 15 14.10 3.04 13.67
C ASP A 15 14.40 1.56 14.00
N GLY A 16 15.08 0.85 13.09
CA GLY A 16 15.41 -0.56 13.25
C GLY A 16 14.22 -1.51 13.17
N VAL A 17 13.09 -1.09 12.59
CA VAL A 17 11.88 -1.92 12.41
C VAL A 17 12.05 -2.85 11.22
N ARG A 18 12.11 -4.15 11.49
CA ARG A 18 12.34 -5.21 10.53
C ARG A 18 11.02 -5.91 10.17
N PRO A 19 10.97 -6.70 9.07
CA PRO A 19 9.75 -7.40 8.67
C PRO A 19 9.18 -8.34 9.75
N GLU A 20 10.06 -8.96 10.54
CA GLU A 20 9.72 -9.84 11.66
C GLU A 20 9.04 -9.11 12.84
N ASP A 21 9.18 -7.78 12.93
CA ASP A 21 8.49 -6.95 13.92
C ASP A 21 7.07 -6.56 13.48
N LEU A 22 6.70 -6.89 12.23
CA LEU A 22 5.41 -6.58 11.62
C LEU A 22 4.60 -7.85 11.40
N ASN A 23 3.27 -7.72 11.34
CA ASN A 23 2.35 -8.84 11.15
C ASN A 23 2.32 -9.41 9.71
N ILE A 24 3.40 -9.26 8.94
CA ILE A 24 3.45 -9.60 7.51
C ILE A 24 3.28 -11.10 7.28
N ASP A 25 3.88 -11.96 8.09
CA ASP A 25 3.76 -13.41 7.88
C ASP A 25 2.31 -13.88 8.05
N SER A 26 1.58 -13.32 9.01
CA SER A 26 0.16 -13.61 9.19
C SER A 26 -0.72 -13.05 8.06
N LEU A 27 -0.31 -11.96 7.39
CA LEU A 27 -0.95 -11.48 6.17
C LEU A 27 -0.76 -12.49 5.02
N VAL A 28 0.47 -12.98 4.84
CA VAL A 28 0.80 -13.96 3.80
C VAL A 28 0.00 -15.25 4.00
N GLU A 29 -0.06 -15.77 5.22
CA GLU A 29 -0.87 -16.96 5.54
C GLU A 29 -2.37 -16.74 5.25
N ARG A 30 -2.90 -15.54 5.59
CA ARG A 30 -4.28 -15.19 5.23
C ARG A 30 -4.50 -15.12 3.72
N ALA A 31 -3.55 -14.58 2.97
CA ALA A 31 -3.64 -14.42 1.52
C ALA A 31 -3.58 -15.75 0.76
N ARG A 32 -2.98 -16.80 1.34
CA ARG A 32 -2.97 -18.16 0.76
C ARG A 32 -4.34 -18.82 0.75
N ASN A 33 -5.30 -18.32 1.53
CA ASN A 33 -6.66 -18.84 1.50
C ASN A 33 -7.33 -18.50 0.16
N ALA A 34 -7.79 -19.51 -0.57
CA ALA A 34 -8.44 -19.36 -1.89
C ALA A 34 -9.69 -18.46 -1.90
N GLN A 35 -10.28 -18.15 -0.74
CA GLN A 35 -11.38 -17.19 -0.64
C GLN A 35 -10.91 -15.73 -0.76
N VAL A 36 -9.63 -15.44 -0.49
CA VAL A 36 -9.04 -14.11 -0.66
C VAL A 36 -8.70 -13.92 -2.13
N LYS A 37 -9.39 -12.98 -2.78
CA LYS A 37 -9.19 -12.66 -4.20
C LYS A 37 -8.29 -11.46 -4.42
N GLU A 38 -8.29 -10.53 -3.47
CA GLU A 38 -7.59 -9.27 -3.58
C GLU A 38 -7.04 -8.84 -2.22
N VAL A 39 -5.83 -8.29 -2.24
CA VAL A 39 -5.20 -7.57 -1.14
C VAL A 39 -4.97 -6.13 -1.57
N ILE A 40 -5.65 -5.19 -0.90
CA ILE A 40 -5.53 -3.76 -1.15
C ILE A 40 -4.53 -3.17 -0.17
N LEU A 41 -3.40 -2.67 -0.68
CA LEU A 41 -2.38 -1.98 0.11
C LEU A 41 -2.81 -0.54 0.35
N ALA A 42 -3.05 -0.24 1.63
CA ALA A 42 -3.50 1.05 2.12
C ALA A 42 -2.45 1.73 3.03
N ASN A 43 -1.16 1.46 2.79
CA ASN A 43 -0.06 2.11 3.48
C ASN A 43 -0.01 3.61 3.16
N ASN A 44 0.50 4.41 4.09
CA ASN A 44 0.69 5.84 3.91
C ASN A 44 1.51 6.17 2.65
N ALA A 45 1.28 7.35 2.09
CA ALA A 45 2.00 7.89 0.95
C ALA A 45 3.43 8.36 1.28
N THR A 46 4.09 7.75 2.27
CA THR A 46 5.47 8.08 2.68
C THR A 46 6.46 7.10 2.05
N VAL A 47 7.75 7.41 2.17
CA VAL A 47 8.83 6.54 1.69
C VAL A 47 8.78 5.17 2.38
N GLU A 48 8.62 5.13 3.70
CA GLU A 48 8.51 3.86 4.46
C GLU A 48 7.27 3.08 4.06
N GLY A 49 6.14 3.78 3.87
CA GLY A 49 4.89 3.17 3.41
C GLY A 49 5.03 2.55 2.02
N GLN A 50 5.73 3.21 1.10
CA GLN A 50 6.04 2.69 -0.23
C GLN A 50 6.97 1.47 -0.17
N THR A 51 8.05 1.55 0.60
CA THR A 51 8.98 0.43 0.79
C THR A 51 8.27 -0.78 1.39
N THR A 52 7.44 -0.56 2.41
CA THR A 52 6.65 -1.62 3.05
C THR A 52 5.66 -2.25 2.07
N ALA A 53 4.97 -1.43 1.27
CA ALA A 53 4.02 -1.93 0.27
C ALA A 53 4.73 -2.76 -0.81
N HIS A 54 5.91 -2.34 -1.27
CA HIS A 54 6.70 -3.09 -2.23
C HIS A 54 7.11 -4.45 -1.66
N TYR A 55 7.67 -4.46 -0.45
CA TYR A 55 8.05 -5.69 0.24
C TYR A 55 6.87 -6.67 0.41
N ILE A 56 5.69 -6.17 0.80
CA ILE A 56 4.49 -7.02 0.93
C ILE A 56 4.09 -7.59 -0.42
N THR A 57 4.17 -6.80 -1.50
CA THR A 57 3.83 -7.26 -2.85
C THR A 57 4.69 -8.46 -3.25
N ASP A 58 6.01 -8.36 -3.04
CA ASP A 58 6.96 -9.44 -3.34
C ASP A 58 6.65 -10.71 -2.52
N ARG A 59 6.29 -10.55 -1.24
CA ARG A 59 5.91 -11.67 -0.36
C ARG A 59 4.59 -12.34 -0.77
N LEU A 60 3.73 -11.64 -1.51
CA LEU A 60 2.43 -12.14 -1.97
C LEU A 60 2.46 -12.73 -3.38
N GLU A 61 3.56 -12.64 -4.13
CA GLU A 61 3.66 -13.13 -5.52
C GLU A 61 3.19 -14.59 -5.68
N ASN A 62 3.53 -15.45 -4.72
CA ASN A 62 3.18 -16.88 -4.76
C ASN A 62 1.78 -17.20 -4.21
N CYS A 63 1.03 -16.20 -3.72
CA CYS A 63 -0.29 -16.42 -3.12
C CYS A 63 -1.43 -16.41 -4.15
N HIS A 64 -1.15 -16.11 -5.43
CA HIS A 64 -2.15 -16.06 -6.50
C HIS A 64 -3.32 -15.11 -6.21
N VAL A 65 -3.06 -14.03 -5.46
CA VAL A 65 -4.03 -12.98 -5.15
C VAL A 65 -3.75 -11.74 -5.99
N MET A 66 -4.80 -10.99 -6.33
CA MET A 66 -4.62 -9.67 -6.91
C MET A 66 -4.08 -8.72 -5.84
N VAL A 67 -2.95 -8.07 -6.09
CA VAL A 67 -2.45 -7.01 -5.22
C VAL A 67 -2.74 -5.68 -5.89
N SER A 68 -3.46 -4.81 -5.18
CA SER A 68 -3.80 -3.47 -5.65
C SER A 68 -3.41 -2.45 -4.59
N ARG A 69 -3.39 -1.17 -4.98
CA ARG A 69 -3.05 -0.06 -4.08
C ARG A 69 -4.10 1.03 -4.23
N LEU A 70 -4.39 1.71 -3.13
CA LEU A 70 -5.22 2.90 -3.17
C LEU A 70 -4.61 3.95 -4.10
N ALA A 71 -5.47 4.68 -4.82
CA ALA A 71 -5.02 5.77 -5.67
C ALA A 71 -4.38 6.88 -4.82
N HIS A 72 -3.36 7.51 -5.38
CA HIS A 72 -2.67 8.66 -4.78
C HIS A 72 -2.78 9.82 -5.77
N GLY A 73 -3.21 10.99 -5.30
CA GLY A 73 -3.41 12.16 -6.14
C GLY A 73 -4.30 13.20 -5.48
N VAL A 74 -4.94 14.02 -6.31
CA VAL A 74 -5.76 15.16 -5.86
C VAL A 74 -7.03 14.67 -5.16
N PRO A 75 -7.33 15.14 -3.93
CA PRO A 75 -8.58 14.81 -3.26
C PRO A 75 -9.78 15.43 -3.99
N VAL A 76 -10.93 14.76 -3.93
CA VAL A 76 -12.18 15.31 -4.47
C VAL A 76 -12.56 16.58 -3.70
N GLY A 77 -12.75 17.68 -4.42
CA GLY A 77 -13.05 18.99 -3.84
C GLY A 77 -11.84 19.77 -3.35
N GLY A 78 -10.60 19.26 -3.55
CA GLY A 78 -9.39 20.05 -3.36
C GLY A 78 -9.17 21.02 -4.53
N GLU A 79 -8.72 22.23 -4.21
CA GLU A 79 -8.30 23.21 -5.23
C GLU A 79 -6.81 22.99 -5.54
N LEU A 80 -6.45 23.08 -6.83
CA LEU A 80 -5.07 22.85 -7.28
C LEU A 80 -4.08 23.83 -6.65
N ASP A 81 -4.52 25.05 -6.38
CA ASP A 81 -3.70 26.14 -5.83
C ASP A 81 -3.18 25.85 -4.40
N TYR A 82 -3.80 24.89 -3.70
CA TYR A 82 -3.43 24.50 -2.33
C TYR A 82 -2.75 23.13 -2.24
N LEU A 83 -2.41 22.50 -3.36
CA LEU A 83 -1.73 21.21 -3.36
C LEU A 83 -0.22 21.38 -3.39
N ASP A 84 0.48 20.49 -2.70
CA ASP A 84 1.93 20.38 -2.82
C ASP A 84 2.34 19.77 -4.18
N ASP A 85 3.56 20.09 -4.61
CA ASP A 85 4.13 19.59 -5.87
C ASP A 85 4.15 18.05 -5.95
N GLY A 86 4.32 17.37 -4.81
CA GLY A 86 4.35 15.92 -4.73
C GLY A 86 2.99 15.29 -5.05
N THR A 87 1.91 15.83 -4.47
CA THR A 87 0.53 15.42 -4.78
C THR A 87 0.19 15.67 -6.24
N LEU A 88 0.57 16.81 -6.80
CA LEU A 88 0.33 17.14 -8.20
C LEU A 88 1.09 16.21 -9.15
N ALA A 89 2.36 15.94 -8.88
CA ALA A 89 3.17 15.01 -9.65
C ALA A 89 2.60 13.57 -9.61
N ALA A 90 2.15 13.12 -8.44
CA ALA A 90 1.49 11.82 -8.29
C ALA A 90 0.18 11.72 -9.09
N ALA A 91 -0.62 12.78 -9.08
CA ALA A 91 -1.85 12.85 -9.87
C ALA A 91 -1.58 12.81 -11.38
N ILE A 92 -0.59 13.56 -11.88
CA ILE A 92 -0.22 13.56 -13.30
C ILE A 92 0.29 12.18 -13.75
N LYS A 93 1.11 11.52 -12.92
CA LYS A 93 1.65 10.19 -13.21
C LYS A 93 0.57 9.11 -13.24
N SER A 94 -0.45 9.25 -12.40
CA SER A 94 -1.56 8.29 -12.28
C SER A 94 -2.77 8.61 -13.18
N ARG A 95 -2.67 9.64 -14.03
CA ARG A 95 -3.76 10.05 -14.93
C ARG A 95 -4.23 8.87 -15.79
N ARG A 96 -5.54 8.73 -15.94
CA ARG A 96 -6.16 7.70 -16.79
C ARG A 96 -6.85 8.36 -17.98
N PRO A 97 -6.81 7.76 -19.17
CA PRO A 97 -7.65 8.19 -20.29
C PRO A 97 -9.13 7.97 -19.94
N PHE A 98 -10.00 8.74 -20.58
CA PHE A 98 -11.45 8.51 -20.56
C PHE A 98 -11.85 7.41 -21.55
#